data_AF-A0A965LV68-F1
#
_entry.id   AF-A0A965LV68-F1
#
_cell.length_a   1.000
_cell.length_b   1.000
_cell.length_c   1.000
_cell.angle_alpha   90.00
_cell.angle_beta   90.00
_cell.angle_gamma   90.00
#
_symmetry.space_group_name_H-M   'P 1'
#
loop_
_entity.id
_entity.type
_entity.pdbx_description
1 polymer ?
#
loop_
_entity_poly.entity_id
_entity_poly.type
_entity_poly.pdbx_seq_one_letter_code
_entity_poly.pdbx_strand_id
1 'polypeptide(L)' 'MIMVQRQPSPAQRTAGTARLLLLAGLAFALEALWRDSVGRVLVSGAVLFAGASLLVFAKRTS' A
#
# COMPACT_ATOMS: atom_id res chain seq x y z
N MET A 1 28.14 -15.80 -13.02
CA MET A 1 27.55 -14.47 -12.75
C MET A 1 26.84 -14.54 -11.41
N ILE A 2 27.52 -14.15 -10.33
CA ILE A 2 26.97 -14.21 -8.97
C ILE A 2 26.04 -13.01 -8.82
N MET A 3 24.73 -13.25 -8.73
CA MET A 3 23.77 -12.18 -8.44
C MET A 3 24.02 -11.70 -7.02
N VAL A 4 24.74 -10.59 -6.88
CA VAL A 4 24.82 -9.82 -5.64
C VAL A 4 23.41 -9.35 -5.33
N GLN A 5 22.74 -10.06 -4.42
CA GLN A 5 21.45 -9.63 -3.87
C GLN A 5 21.70 -8.30 -3.16
N ARG A 6 21.35 -7.18 -3.81
CA ARG A 6 21.34 -5.87 -3.15
C ARG A 6 20.32 -5.97 -2.02
N GLN A 7 20.80 -6.13 -0.79
CA GLN A 7 19.98 -6.06 0.41
C GLN A 7 19.13 -4.78 0.30
N PRO A 8 17.79 -4.87 0.19
CA PRO A 8 16.96 -3.71 -0.04
C PRO A 8 17.08 -2.80 1.18
N SER A 9 17.36 -1.52 0.93
CA SER A 9 17.45 -0.52 1.99
C SER A 9 16.13 -0.46 2.78
N PRO A 10 16.13 0.01 4.03
CA PRO A 10 14.90 0.13 4.84
C PRO A 10 13.79 0.89 4.10
N ALA A 11 14.17 1.91 3.31
CA ALA A 11 13.25 2.67 2.47
C ALA A 11 12.65 1.83 1.32
N GLN A 12 13.44 0.98 0.65
CA GLN A 12 12.93 0.08 -0.40
C GLN A 12 11.96 -0.97 0.14
N ARG A 13 12.20 -1.50 1.34
CA ARG A 13 11.26 -2.44 1.99
C ARG A 13 9.94 -1.74 2.31
N THR A 14 10.00 -0.53 2.85
CA THR A 14 8.83 0.29 3.17
C THR A 14 8.02 0.62 1.92
N ALA A 15 8.69 0.95 0.82
CA ALA A 15 8.05 1.18 -0.48
C ALA A 15 7.34 -0.07 -1.01
N GLY A 16 7.95 -1.26 -0.86
CA GLY A 16 7.33 -2.54 -1.22
C GLY A 16 6.05 -2.82 -0.42
N THR A 17 6.12 -2.68 0.90
CA THR A 17 4.97 -2.88 1.80
C THR A 17 3.85 -1.87 1.52
N ALA A 18 4.19 -0.61 1.31
CA ALA A 18 3.19 0.43 1.02
C ALA A 18 2.46 0.17 -0.30
N ARG A 19 3.15 -0.39 -1.30
CA ARG A 19 2.54 -0.78 -2.58
C ARG A 19 1.56 -1.95 -2.41
N LEU A 20 1.89 -2.94 -1.57
CA LEU A 20 0.99 -4.04 -1.24
C LEU A 20 -0.25 -3.54 -0.49
N LEU A 21 -0.08 -2.63 0.47
CA LEU A 21 -1.20 -2.02 1.20
C LEU A 21 -2.14 -1.24 0.27
N LEU A 22 -1.59 -0.48 -0.70
CA LEU A 22 -2.41 0.20 -1.69
C LEU A 22 -3.18 -0.76 -2.59
N LEU A 23 -2.54 -1.81 -3.10
CA LEU A 23 -3.21 -2.79 -3.96
C LEU A 23 -4.31 -3.54 -3.20
N ALA A 24 -4.04 -3.95 -1.96
CA ALA A 24 -5.03 -4.59 -1.10
C ALA A 24 -6.21 -3.65 -0.80
N GLY A 25 -5.94 -2.40 -0.42
CA GLY A 25 -6.96 -1.38 -0.18
C GLY A 25 -7.80 -1.09 -1.42
N LEU A 26 -7.18 -1.05 -2.60
CA LEU A 26 -7.88 -0.82 -3.87
C LEU A 26 -8.81 -1.99 -4.23
N ALA A 27 -8.33 -3.23 -4.10
CA ALA A 27 -9.15 -4.42 -4.32
C ALA A 27 -10.35 -4.46 -3.35
N PHE A 28 -10.12 -4.12 -2.08
CA PHE A 28 -11.18 -4.08 -1.07
C PHE A 28 -12.17 -2.93 -1.33
N ALA A 29 -11.72 -1.79 -1.85
CA ALA A 29 -12.58 -0.67 -2.25
C ALA A 29 -13.50 -1.06 -3.42
N LEU A 30 -12.94 -1.71 -4.44
CA LEU A 30 -13.70 -2.19 -5.59
C LEU A 30 -14.74 -3.24 -5.18
N GLU A 31 -14.40 -4.19 -4.31
CA GLU A 31 -15.36 -5.18 -3.83
C GLU A 31 -16.42 -4.57 -2.91
N ALA A 32 -16.05 -3.59 -2.10
CA ALA A 32 -17.00 -2.86 -1.25
C ALA A 32 -18.04 -2.09 -2.07
N LEU A 33 -17.58 -1.45 -3.16
CA LEU A 33 -18.43 -0.73 -4.10
C LEU A 33 -19.37 -1.69 -4.84
N TRP A 34 -18.88 -2.86 -5.25
CA TRP A 34 -19.71 -3.87 -5.91
C TRP A 34 -20.77 -4.48 -4.98
N ARG A 35 -20.51 -4.54 -3.67
CA ARG A 35 -21.43 -5.10 -2.65
C ARG A 35 -22.32 -4.05 -1.98
N ASP A 36 -22.29 -2.79 -2.43
CA ASP A 36 -23.05 -1.65 -1.87
C ASP A 36 -22.91 -1.48 -0.34
N SER A 37 -21.74 -1.85 0.20
CA SER A 37 -21.51 -1.86 1.64
C SER A 37 -20.74 -0.63 2.08
N VAL A 38 -21.46 0.39 2.56
CA VAL A 38 -20.90 1.66 3.03
C VAL A 38 -19.81 1.46 4.08
N GLY A 39 -20.00 0.52 5.02
CA GLY A 39 -18.99 0.21 6.04
C GLY A 39 -17.69 -0.34 5.46
N ARG A 40 -17.77 -1.17 4.42
CA ARG A 40 -16.58 -1.68 3.72
C ARG A 40 -15.90 -0.59 2.90
N VAL A 41 -16.64 0.35 2.30
CA VAL A 41 -16.07 1.50 1.59
C VAL A 41 -15.27 2.39 2.54
N LEU A 42 -15.79 2.66 3.75
CA LEU A 42 -15.08 3.43 4.77
C LEU A 42 -13.77 2.76 5.23
N VAL A 43 -13.80 1.45 5.47
CA VAL A 43 -12.60 0.68 5.85
C VAL A 43 -11.58 0.68 4.70
N SER A 44 -12.00 0.44 3.47
CA SER A 44 -11.12 0.47 2.31
C SER A 44 -10.50 1.86 2.08
N GLY A 45 -11.30 2.91 2.28
CA GLY A 45 -10.82 4.30 2.25
C GLY A 45 -9.73 4.56 3.28
N ALA A 46 -9.91 4.09 4.53
CA ALA A 46 -8.90 4.21 5.59
C ALA A 46 -7.60 3.47 5.25
N VAL A 47 -7.70 2.26 4.67
CA VAL A 47 -6.52 1.47 4.23
C VAL A 47 -5.79 2.15 3.09
N LEU A 48 -6.52 2.69 2.09
CA LEU A 48 -5.93 3.46 1.00
C LEU A 48 -5.24 4.72 1.50
N PHE A 49 -5.86 5.43 2.43
CA PHE A 49 -5.29 6.64 3.04
C PHE A 49 -4.00 6.31 3.82
N ALA A 50 -3.99 5.23 4.59
CA ALA A 50 -2.79 4.76 5.29
C ALA A 50 -1.66 4.37 4.32
N GLY A 51 -1.98 3.62 3.27
CA GLY A 51 -1.01 3.24 2.23
C GLY A 51 -0.44 4.44 1.47
N ALA A 52 -1.28 5.42 1.11
CA ALA A 52 -0.86 6.66 0.47
C ALA A 52 0.04 7.50 1.39
N SER A 53 -0.33 7.60 2.67
CA SER A 53 0.45 8.32 3.69
C SER A 53 1.84 7.69 3.86
N LEU A 54 1.93 6.36 3.89
CA LEU A 54 3.21 5.62 3.95
C LEU A 54 4.09 5.88 2.73
N LEU A 55 3.52 5.95 1.53
CA LEU A 55 4.25 6.27 0.31
C LEU A 55 4.78 7.70 0.29
N VAL A 56 3.99 8.67 0.77
CA VAL A 56 4.44 10.06 0.91
C VAL A 56 5.59 10.16 1.91
N PHE A 57 5.50 9.44 3.03
CA PHE A 57 6.56 9.43 4.04
C PHE A 57 7.85 8.78 3.53
N ALA A 58 7.73 7.64 2.84
CA ALA A 58 8.85 6.96 2.20
C ALA A 58 9.55 7.84 1.16
N LYS A 59 8.78 8.60 0.36
CA LYS A 59 9.30 9.55 -0.63
C LYS A 59 9.97 10.78 -0.01
N ARG A 60 9.60 11.18 1.21
CA ARG A 60 10.27 12.27 1.95
C ARG A 60 11.53 11.82 2.70
N THR A 61 11.67 10.52 2.92
CA THR A 61 12.79 9.92 3.67
C THR A 61 13.89 9.37 2.74
N SER A 62 13.63 9.30 1.42
CA SER A 62 14.64 9.00 0.38
C SER A 62 15.12 10.28 -0.28
#